data_AF-A0A6G3XJ99-F1
#
_entry.id   AF-A0A6G3XJ99-F1
#
_cell.length_a   1.000
_cell.length_b   1.000
_cell.length_c   1.000
_cell.angle_alpha   90.00
_cell.angle_beta   90.00
_cell.angle_gamma   90.00
#
_symmetry.space_group_name_H-M   'P 1'
#
loop_
_entity.id
_entity.type
_entity.pdbx_description
1 polymer ?
#
loop_
_entity_poly.entity_id
_entity_poly.type
_entity_poly.pdbx_seq_one_letter_code
_entity_poly.pdbx_strand_id
1 'polypeptide(L)'
;GIATFSDRARDAVRGGGPFDEDPGVQGFASGLYTDPNSSPANGTRAEQKARLLHYQDLIKVGLTGNLADYTFTDTSGRTVKGSEVDYNGAPAGYAAAPGDALAYSDAHDNETLFDTLAFKLPASTTAAERARAQVVAMAASVLSQGPSLSQAGTDLL
;
A
#
# COMPACT_ATOMS: atom_id res chain seq x y z
N GLY A 1 16.00 3.07 -16.49
CA GLY A 1 17.09 2.08 -16.42
C GLY A 1 17.79 2.01 -15.06
N ILE A 2 17.57 2.95 -14.14
CA ILE A 2 17.99 2.86 -12.73
C ILE A 2 16.71 2.81 -11.92
N ALA A 3 16.55 1.81 -11.07
CA ALA A 3 15.35 1.63 -10.27
C ALA A 3 15.27 2.64 -9.13
N THR A 4 14.06 3.11 -8.82
CA THR A 4 13.74 3.90 -7.63
C THR A 4 12.73 3.18 -6.76
N PHE A 5 12.79 3.36 -5.44
CA PHE A 5 11.76 2.85 -4.53
C PHE A 5 10.39 3.43 -4.90
N SER A 6 9.37 2.56 -4.98
CA SER A 6 7.97 2.97 -5.16
C SER A 6 7.23 2.97 -3.82
N ASP A 7 7.10 4.14 -3.24
CA ASP A 7 6.31 4.46 -2.03
C ASP A 7 4.78 4.37 -2.24
N ARG A 8 4.29 4.52 -3.49
CA ARG A 8 2.85 4.54 -3.84
C ARG A 8 2.09 3.34 -3.28
N ALA A 9 2.51 2.13 -3.68
CA ALA A 9 1.86 0.90 -3.27
C ALA A 9 2.17 0.55 -1.81
N ARG A 10 3.37 0.88 -1.32
CA ARG A 10 3.76 0.73 0.09
C ARG A 10 2.76 1.44 1.01
N ASP A 11 2.49 2.72 0.74
CA ASP A 11 1.60 3.55 1.57
C ASP A 11 0.14 3.10 1.44
N ALA A 12 -0.30 2.74 0.24
CA ALA A 12 -1.64 2.21 0.02
C ALA A 12 -1.90 0.88 0.77
N VAL A 13 -0.88 0.02 0.84
CA VAL A 13 -0.95 -1.27 1.54
C VAL A 13 -0.92 -1.09 3.05
N ARG A 14 0.06 -0.32 3.56
CA ARG A 14 0.28 -0.09 4.99
C ARG A 14 -0.79 0.82 5.60
N GLY A 15 -1.13 1.90 4.90
CA GLY A 15 -2.01 2.96 5.39
C GLY A 15 -1.26 4.14 5.97
N GLY A 16 -1.68 5.34 5.57
CA GLY A 16 -1.06 6.58 6.05
C GLY A 16 0.33 6.81 5.47
N GLY A 17 1.11 7.65 6.15
CA GLY A 17 2.50 7.94 5.84
C GLY A 17 3.40 7.86 7.08
N PRO A 18 4.72 7.80 6.89
CA PRO A 18 5.70 7.70 8.00
C PRO A 18 5.74 8.92 8.93
N PHE A 19 5.07 10.02 8.55
CA PHE A 19 5.05 11.27 9.30
C PHE A 19 3.66 11.61 9.88
N ASP A 20 2.74 10.65 9.87
CA ASP A 20 1.42 10.85 10.47
C ASP A 20 1.54 10.96 12.00
N GLU A 21 0.86 11.94 12.60
CA GLU A 21 0.79 12.08 14.07
C GLU A 21 0.08 10.88 14.72
N ASP A 22 -0.88 10.29 14.01
CA ASP A 22 -1.60 9.08 14.43
C ASP A 22 -1.11 7.87 13.62
N PRO A 23 -0.35 6.94 14.22
CA PRO A 23 0.15 5.76 13.53
C PRO A 23 -0.98 4.78 13.15
N GLY A 24 -2.20 4.97 13.65
CA GLY A 24 -3.37 4.12 13.43
C GLY A 24 -4.10 4.34 12.09
N VAL A 25 -3.64 5.22 11.20
CA VAL A 25 -4.24 5.38 9.87
C VAL A 25 -4.12 4.09 9.06
N GLN A 26 -5.24 3.47 8.69
CA GLN A 26 -5.27 2.15 8.05
C GLN A 26 -5.12 2.22 6.52
N GLY A 27 -4.59 1.14 5.95
CA GLY A 27 -4.49 0.89 4.51
C GLY A 27 -5.19 -0.39 4.09
N PHE A 28 -4.91 -0.84 2.87
CA PHE A 28 -5.56 -2.00 2.27
C PHE A 28 -5.34 -3.29 3.07
N ALA A 29 -4.12 -3.54 3.56
CA ALA A 29 -3.80 -4.76 4.30
C ALA A 29 -4.05 -4.65 5.81
N SER A 30 -4.39 -3.46 6.31
CA SER A 30 -4.52 -3.20 7.75
C SER A 30 -5.96 -2.88 8.18
N GLY A 31 -6.97 -3.16 7.35
CA GLY A 31 -8.39 -3.11 7.72
C GLY A 31 -9.14 -1.82 7.36
N LEU A 32 -8.58 -0.92 6.52
CA LEU A 32 -9.28 0.32 6.13
C LEU A 32 -10.67 0.00 5.55
N TYR A 33 -11.72 0.60 6.12
CA TYR A 33 -13.14 0.38 5.80
C TYR A 33 -13.68 -1.05 6.02
N THR A 34 -12.89 -2.10 5.90
CA THR A 34 -13.35 -3.49 6.05
C THR A 34 -13.35 -3.96 7.49
N ASP A 35 -12.39 -3.51 8.29
CA ASP A 35 -12.25 -3.82 9.72
C ASP A 35 -11.62 -2.62 10.46
N PRO A 36 -12.41 -1.54 10.69
CA PRO A 36 -11.87 -0.30 11.20
C PRO A 36 -11.33 -0.40 12.62
N ASN A 37 -10.17 0.19 12.88
CA ASN A 37 -9.66 0.37 14.23
C ASN A 37 -10.26 1.62 14.92
N SER A 38 -9.76 1.97 16.11
CA SER A 38 -10.26 3.11 16.89
C SER A 38 -9.65 4.47 16.53
N SER A 39 -8.75 4.56 15.55
CA SER A 39 -8.11 5.82 15.16
C SER A 39 -9.13 6.76 14.51
N PRO A 40 -9.32 7.98 15.04
CA PRO A 40 -10.19 8.98 14.42
C PRO A 40 -9.62 9.51 13.10
N ALA A 41 -8.31 9.38 12.85
CA ALA A 41 -7.64 9.84 11.64
C ALA A 41 -8.05 9.04 10.37
N ASN A 42 -8.71 7.89 10.55
CA ASN A 42 -9.36 7.18 9.45
C ASN A 42 -10.59 7.91 8.89
N GLY A 43 -11.15 8.86 9.63
CA GLY A 43 -12.32 9.65 9.21
C GLY A 43 -13.62 8.85 9.21
N THR A 44 -14.64 9.42 8.57
CA THR A 44 -15.96 8.81 8.42
C THR A 44 -15.93 7.56 7.54
N ARG A 45 -16.96 6.71 7.66
CA ARG A 45 -17.09 5.51 6.81
C ARG A 45 -17.06 5.82 5.30
N ALA A 46 -17.59 6.97 4.89
CA ALA A 46 -17.59 7.38 3.49
C ALA A 46 -16.17 7.73 3.01
N GLU A 47 -15.41 8.49 3.82
CA GLU A 47 -14.02 8.83 3.54
C GLU A 47 -13.12 7.59 3.53
N GLN A 48 -13.31 6.67 4.48
CA GLN A 48 -12.59 5.39 4.51
C GLN A 48 -12.83 4.58 3.23
N LYS A 49 -14.09 4.49 2.77
CA LYS A 49 -14.43 3.78 1.54
C LYS A 49 -13.76 4.42 0.32
N ALA A 50 -13.85 5.75 0.20
CA ALA A 50 -13.24 6.49 -0.90
C ALA A 50 -11.71 6.29 -0.92
N ARG A 51 -11.07 6.37 0.25
CA ARG A 51 -9.62 6.12 0.39
C ARG A 51 -9.24 4.68 0.06
N LEU A 52 -10.00 3.68 0.52
CA LEU A 52 -9.75 2.28 0.18
C LEU A 52 -9.81 2.05 -1.33
N LEU A 53 -10.81 2.61 -2.01
CA LEU A 53 -10.95 2.48 -3.46
C LEU A 53 -9.78 3.15 -4.18
N HIS A 54 -9.37 4.33 -3.73
CA HIS A 54 -8.18 4.99 -4.28
C HIS A 54 -6.90 4.16 -4.06
N TYR A 55 -6.69 3.61 -2.86
CA TYR A 55 -5.57 2.71 -2.55
C TYR A 55 -5.58 1.45 -3.41
N GLN A 56 -6.75 0.91 -3.78
CA GLN A 56 -6.82 -0.19 -4.74
C GLN A 56 -6.28 0.20 -6.10
N ASP A 57 -6.54 1.42 -6.59
CA ASP A 57 -6.00 1.87 -7.87
C ASP A 57 -4.48 2.11 -7.79
N LEU A 58 -3.97 2.65 -6.67
CA LEU A 58 -2.52 2.73 -6.43
C LEU A 58 -1.85 1.34 -6.43
N ILE A 59 -2.47 0.34 -5.79
CA ILE A 59 -1.96 -1.02 -5.75
C ILE A 59 -1.99 -1.66 -7.15
N LYS A 60 -3.06 -1.48 -7.93
CA LYS A 60 -3.13 -1.94 -9.33
C LYS A 60 -1.96 -1.38 -10.15
N VAL A 61 -1.68 -0.08 -10.03
CA VAL A 61 -0.54 0.55 -10.71
C VAL A 61 0.78 -0.02 -10.21
N GLY A 62 0.97 -0.14 -8.89
CA GLY A 62 2.18 -0.72 -8.29
C GLY A 62 2.47 -2.14 -8.76
N LEU A 63 1.43 -2.99 -8.86
CA LEU A 63 1.56 -4.38 -9.34
C LEU A 63 2.13 -4.46 -10.76
N THR A 64 1.99 -3.43 -11.58
CA THR A 64 2.55 -3.40 -12.94
C THR A 64 4.04 -3.06 -13.01
N GLY A 65 4.70 -2.87 -11.86
CA GLY A 65 6.01 -2.21 -11.83
C GLY A 65 5.88 -0.69 -11.99
N ASN A 66 4.76 -0.14 -11.51
CA ASN A 66 4.48 1.30 -11.45
C ASN A 66 4.52 2.03 -12.80
N LEU A 67 4.07 1.35 -13.87
CA LEU A 67 4.13 1.85 -15.25
C LEU A 67 3.25 3.09 -15.47
N ALA A 68 3.82 4.10 -16.13
CA ALA A 68 3.09 5.33 -16.48
C ALA A 68 1.98 5.06 -17.52
N ASP A 69 2.30 4.32 -18.58
CA ASP A 69 1.40 4.11 -19.73
C ASP A 69 0.49 2.87 -19.63
N TYR A 70 0.52 2.13 -18.52
CA TYR A 70 -0.37 0.99 -18.33
C TYR A 70 -1.82 1.47 -18.17
N THR A 71 -2.73 0.92 -18.97
CA THR A 71 -4.15 1.30 -18.97
C THR A 71 -5.00 0.25 -18.27
N PHE A 72 -5.91 0.69 -17.38
CA PHE A 72 -6.83 -0.17 -16.66
C PHE A 72 -8.14 0.55 -16.32
N THR A 73 -9.12 -0.19 -15.79
CA THR A 73 -10.35 0.39 -15.25
C THR A 73 -10.17 0.75 -13.77
N ASP A 74 -10.26 2.03 -13.46
CA ASP A 74 -10.17 2.55 -12.09
C ASP A 74 -11.41 2.17 -11.26
N THR A 75 -11.38 2.45 -9.97
CA THR A 75 -12.50 2.15 -9.06
C THR A 75 -13.76 2.98 -9.34
N SER A 76 -13.68 4.05 -10.14
CA SER A 76 -14.84 4.81 -10.61
C SER A 76 -15.44 4.27 -11.92
N GLY A 77 -14.82 3.25 -12.52
CA GLY A 77 -15.26 2.64 -13.77
C GLY A 77 -14.71 3.31 -15.03
N ARG A 78 -13.74 4.23 -14.91
CA ARG A 78 -13.12 4.91 -16.04
C ARG A 78 -11.89 4.15 -16.51
N THR A 79 -11.64 4.17 -17.82
CA THR A 79 -10.36 3.75 -18.37
C THR A 79 -9.33 4.85 -18.14
N VAL A 80 -8.26 4.55 -17.41
CA VAL A 80 -7.19 5.49 -17.06
C VAL A 80 -5.83 4.85 -17.26
N LYS A 81 -4.80 5.69 -17.42
CA LYS A 81 -3.38 5.31 -17.36
C LYS A 81 -2.86 5.32 -15.93
N GLY A 82 -1.79 4.58 -15.66
CA GLY A 82 -1.09 4.62 -14.36
C GLY A 82 -0.62 6.03 -13.98
N SER A 83 -0.20 6.84 -14.94
CA SER A 83 0.18 8.25 -14.72
C SER A 83 -0.99 9.19 -14.38
N GLU A 84 -2.24 8.76 -14.60
CA GLU A 84 -3.44 9.57 -14.33
C GLU A 84 -4.02 9.28 -12.94
N VAL A 85 -3.50 8.27 -12.24
CA VAL A 85 -3.83 8.00 -10.83
C VAL A 85 -3.00 8.94 -9.97
N ASP A 86 -3.66 9.74 -9.14
CA ASP A 86 -2.99 10.66 -8.22
C ASP A 86 -2.29 9.90 -7.08
N TYR A 87 -1.16 10.40 -6.64
CA TYR A 87 -0.51 10.05 -5.38
C TYR A 87 0.05 11.33 -4.79
N ASN A 88 -0.69 11.93 -3.85
CA ASN A 88 -0.32 13.15 -3.15
C ASN A 88 0.04 14.32 -4.11
N GLY A 89 -0.71 14.47 -5.20
CA GLY A 89 -0.47 15.50 -6.21
C GLY A 89 0.57 15.14 -7.29
N ALA A 90 1.13 13.93 -7.25
CA ALA A 90 2.05 13.40 -8.26
C ALA A 90 1.45 12.18 -8.98
N PRO A 91 1.90 11.87 -10.20
CA PRO A 91 1.52 10.61 -10.86
C PRO A 91 1.92 9.39 -10.02
N ALA A 92 0.97 8.47 -9.83
CA ALA A 92 1.25 7.18 -9.20
C ALA A 92 2.18 6.37 -10.11
N GLY A 93 1.81 6.18 -11.38
CA GLY A 93 2.64 5.54 -12.39
C GLY A 93 3.65 6.52 -13.00
N TYR A 94 4.93 6.17 -12.92
CA TYR A 94 6.03 6.98 -13.46
C TYR A 94 7.07 6.16 -14.24
N ALA A 95 7.06 4.85 -14.09
CA ALA A 95 8.08 3.98 -14.68
C ALA A 95 7.85 3.81 -16.18
N ALA A 96 8.93 3.83 -16.96
CA ALA A 96 8.89 3.53 -18.39
C ALA A 96 8.95 2.02 -18.65
N ALA A 97 9.63 1.27 -17.77
CA ALA A 97 9.69 -0.18 -17.76
C ALA A 97 9.47 -0.71 -16.34
N PRO A 98 8.94 -1.93 -16.14
CA PRO A 98 8.66 -2.47 -14.80
C PRO A 98 9.91 -2.54 -13.90
N GLY A 99 11.10 -2.64 -14.50
CA GLY A 99 12.38 -2.63 -13.80
C GLY A 99 12.79 -1.29 -13.19
N ASP A 100 12.10 -0.20 -13.51
CA ASP A 100 12.45 1.16 -13.05
C ASP A 100 11.83 1.50 -11.68
N ALA A 101 10.92 0.67 -11.16
CA ALA A 101 10.30 0.87 -9.86
C ALA A 101 10.49 -0.37 -8.97
N LEU A 102 11.14 -0.18 -7.83
CA LEU A 102 11.36 -1.21 -6.81
C LEU A 102 10.17 -1.23 -5.85
N ALA A 103 9.44 -2.35 -5.83
CA ALA A 103 8.33 -2.56 -4.92
C ALA A 103 8.82 -3.02 -3.54
N TYR A 104 8.18 -2.53 -2.49
CA TYR A 104 8.47 -2.89 -1.10
C TYR A 104 7.28 -2.54 -0.21
N SER A 105 7.17 -3.22 0.94
CA SER A 105 6.17 -2.93 1.99
C SER A 105 6.83 -2.60 3.34
N ASP A 106 8.14 -2.81 3.42
CA ASP A 106 9.01 -2.51 4.55
C ASP A 106 10.45 -2.34 4.07
N ALA A 107 11.23 -1.68 4.92
CA ALA A 107 12.64 -1.43 4.76
C ALA A 107 13.24 -1.20 6.15
N HIS A 108 14.55 -0.99 6.22
CA HIS A 108 15.24 -0.73 7.49
C HIS A 108 14.81 0.57 8.19
N ASP A 109 14.30 1.54 7.44
CA ASP A 109 13.77 2.81 7.93
C ASP A 109 12.26 2.73 8.17
N ASN A 110 11.78 3.54 9.13
CA ASN A 110 10.41 3.53 9.66
C ASN A 110 10.07 2.21 10.41
N GLU A 111 8.80 2.00 10.75
CA GLU A 111 8.36 0.78 11.44
C GLU A 111 8.44 -0.45 10.54
N THR A 112 8.85 -1.58 11.14
CA THR A 112 8.77 -2.90 10.51
C THR A 112 7.34 -3.21 10.06
N LEU A 113 7.15 -4.12 9.11
CA LEU A 113 5.80 -4.49 8.66
C LEU A 113 4.95 -5.05 9.80
N PHE A 114 5.55 -5.86 10.69
CA PHE A 114 4.86 -6.40 11.85
C PHE A 114 4.38 -5.28 12.80
N ASP A 115 5.25 -4.34 13.15
CA ASP A 115 4.93 -3.22 14.04
C ASP A 115 3.87 -2.29 13.43
N THR A 116 3.97 -2.04 12.12
CA THR A 116 2.98 -1.27 11.36
C THR A 116 1.60 -1.88 11.47
N LEU A 117 1.50 -3.20 11.24
CA LEU A 117 0.24 -3.93 11.38
C LEU A 117 -0.21 -3.97 12.83
N ALA A 118 0.71 -4.00 13.80
CA ALA A 118 0.40 -3.94 15.22
C ALA A 118 -0.29 -2.65 15.62
N PHE A 119 0.16 -1.51 15.09
CA PHE A 119 -0.47 -0.21 15.33
C PHE A 119 -1.81 -0.05 14.62
N LYS A 120 -1.95 -0.63 13.42
CA LYS A 120 -3.06 -0.31 12.52
C LYS A 120 -4.21 -1.33 12.54
N LEU A 121 -3.96 -2.59 12.87
CA LEU A 121 -5.05 -3.57 12.99
C LEU A 121 -5.87 -3.33 14.27
N PRO A 122 -7.17 -3.68 14.29
CA PRO A 122 -7.96 -3.63 15.51
C PRO A 122 -7.31 -4.42 16.66
N ALA A 123 -7.43 -3.92 17.89
CA ALA A 123 -6.82 -4.55 19.06
C ALA A 123 -7.32 -5.98 19.33
N SER A 124 -8.50 -6.34 18.81
CA SER A 124 -9.06 -7.69 18.86
C SER A 124 -8.50 -8.66 17.83
N THR A 125 -7.69 -8.19 16.87
CA THR A 125 -7.12 -9.03 15.81
C THR A 125 -6.19 -10.07 16.40
N THR A 126 -6.44 -11.34 16.11
CA THR A 126 -5.64 -12.45 16.63
C THR A 126 -4.25 -12.49 15.99
N ALA A 127 -3.30 -13.16 16.64
CA ALA A 127 -1.95 -13.36 16.07
C ALA A 127 -1.99 -14.06 14.71
N ALA A 128 -2.89 -15.03 14.53
CA ALA A 128 -3.05 -15.75 13.28
C ALA A 128 -3.60 -14.86 12.15
N GLU A 129 -4.54 -13.97 12.45
CA GLU A 129 -5.06 -13.00 11.48
C GLU A 129 -4.00 -11.95 11.13
N ARG A 130 -3.24 -11.47 12.12
CA ARG A 130 -2.12 -10.55 11.88
C ARG A 130 -1.05 -11.16 10.97
N ALA A 131 -0.68 -12.42 11.19
CA ALA A 131 0.25 -13.12 10.30
C ALA A 131 -0.27 -13.22 8.87
N ARG A 132 -1.59 -13.44 8.68
CA ARG A 132 -2.21 -13.43 7.34
C ARG A 132 -2.23 -12.04 6.72
N ALA A 133 -2.50 -11.00 7.50
CA ALA A 133 -2.41 -9.60 7.05
C ALA A 133 -0.99 -9.25 6.58
N GLN A 134 0.04 -9.73 7.27
CA GLN A 134 1.43 -9.58 6.86
C GLN A 134 1.72 -10.23 5.50
N VAL A 135 1.22 -11.45 5.29
CA VAL A 135 1.33 -12.13 3.98
C VAL A 135 0.61 -11.33 2.88
N VAL A 136 -0.58 -10.79 3.15
CA VAL A 136 -1.30 -9.95 2.19
C VAL A 136 -0.53 -8.67 1.85
N ALA A 137 0.05 -8.01 2.86
CA ALA A 137 0.85 -6.82 2.65
C ALA A 137 2.09 -7.11 1.79
N MET A 138 2.85 -8.16 2.14
CA MET A 138 4.01 -8.61 1.36
C MET A 138 3.64 -8.96 -0.09
N ALA A 139 2.50 -9.60 -0.31
CA ALA A 139 2.08 -10.06 -1.63
C ALA A 139 1.99 -8.91 -2.65
N ALA A 140 1.62 -7.71 -2.22
CA ALA A 140 1.56 -6.53 -3.10
C ALA A 140 2.94 -6.17 -3.69
N SER A 141 4.01 -6.42 -2.95
CA SER A 141 5.39 -6.21 -3.42
C SER A 141 5.95 -7.44 -4.13
N VAL A 142 5.77 -8.63 -3.57
CA VAL A 142 6.36 -9.89 -4.07
C VAL A 142 5.77 -10.32 -5.41
N LEU A 143 4.49 -10.03 -5.66
CA LEU A 143 3.80 -10.38 -6.90
C LEU A 143 3.77 -9.24 -7.93
N SER A 144 4.47 -8.14 -7.68
CA SER A 144 4.62 -7.05 -8.65
C SER A 144 5.49 -7.49 -9.85
N GLN A 145 5.26 -6.88 -11.02
CA GLN A 145 6.00 -7.20 -12.25
C GLN A 145 7.46 -6.68 -12.24
N GLY A 146 7.82 -5.81 -11.30
CA GLY A 146 9.15 -5.22 -11.15
C GLY A 146 10.02 -5.94 -10.12
N PRO A 147 11.22 -5.42 -9.82
CA PRO A 147 12.02 -5.91 -8.71
C PRO A 147 11.29 -5.66 -7.38
N SER A 148 11.54 -6.54 -6.41
CA SER A 148 10.93 -6.50 -5.08
C SER A 148 12.01 -6.52 -4.01
N LEU A 149 11.77 -5.79 -2.91
CA LEU A 149 12.60 -5.78 -1.72
C LEU A 149 11.75 -6.11 -0.49
N SER A 150 12.34 -6.81 0.46
CA SER A 150 11.78 -7.04 1.79
C SER A 150 12.86 -6.85 2.83
N GLN A 151 12.48 -6.31 3.99
CA GLN A 151 13.37 -6.22 5.14
C GLN A 151 13.72 -7.63 5.65
N ALA A 152 14.96 -7.81 6.14
CA ALA A 152 15.33 -9.05 6.81
C ALA A 152 14.48 -9.23 8.09
N GLY A 153 13.81 -10.37 8.24
CA GLY A 153 12.91 -10.66 9.35
C GLY A 153 11.43 -10.57 9.00
N THR A 154 11.06 -9.97 7.87
CA THR A 154 9.66 -9.86 7.41
C THR A 154 8.96 -11.22 7.25
N ASP A 155 9.71 -12.28 6.93
CA ASP A 155 9.22 -13.66 6.85
C ASP A 155 9.07 -14.35 8.22
N LEU A 156 9.53 -13.71 9.30
CA LEU A 156 9.55 -14.22 10.67
C LEU A 156 8.67 -13.42 11.66
N LEU A 157 7.89 -12.44 11.19
CA LEU A 157 7.08 -11.51 11.97
C LEU A 157 7.93 -10.58 12.85
#